data_AF-A0A7C5WP89-F1
#
_entry.id   AF-A0A7C5WP89-F1
#
_cell.length_a   1.000
_cell.length_b   1.000
_cell.length_c   1.000
_cell.angle_alpha   90.00
_cell.angle_beta   90.00
_cell.angle_gamma   90.00
#
_symmetry.space_group_name_H-M   'P 1'
#
loop_
_entity.id
_entity.type
_entity.pdbx_description
1 polymer ?
#
loop_
_entity_poly.entity_id
_entity_poly.type
_entity_poly.pdbx_seq_one_letter_code
_entity_poly.pdbx_strand_id
1 'polypeptide(L)'
;MGKYVTRYVKEHYREIRVKREVYEKLSKTADLLGLSTPTLIELLSEIVFNDLTREQEISSNLDFKYSISEDVKEKLYKIKPRTVNYLFSGGKDSSLALLLTRDFIRDFCRETSCKVYILHVIIPGNSHPLNTFASSYVMEWHRIHYGFEPVYKCYSGKDYSDVFQKYSVKYGLEIGPQRWCYILFKDRVFRDFERTYPKPQLHIDGMSPSDSKIRSIKVSEELQLITTRDNTWYYSWHPLYSINLSSSDKLRILEKYEEFKPIVELYRVFRDSLNCVVCPYKTTDKMRSHHVAEDLRALYYFAKLVLRSEKWKKKFTKLAQKPLSLTDYTN
;
A
#
# COMPACT_ATOMS: atom_id res chain seq x y z
N MET A 1 -12.04 28.27 -32.75
CA MET A 1 -12.41 26.91 -33.18
C MET A 1 -11.22 26.04 -33.64
N GLY A 2 -10.24 26.56 -34.39
CA GLY A 2 -9.17 25.72 -34.99
C GLY A 2 -8.32 24.86 -34.04
N LYS A 3 -8.05 25.29 -32.80
CA LYS A 3 -7.22 24.50 -31.85
C LYS A 3 -7.95 23.26 -31.28
N TYR A 4 -9.28 23.28 -31.18
CA TYR A 4 -10.07 22.16 -30.67
C TYR A 4 -10.27 21.09 -31.73
N VAL A 5 -10.54 21.49 -32.98
CA VAL A 5 -10.69 20.57 -34.12
C VAL A 5 -9.38 19.82 -34.37
N THR A 6 -8.23 20.51 -34.35
CA THR A 6 -6.92 19.86 -34.54
C THR A 6 -6.58 18.87 -33.43
N ARG A 7 -7.06 19.10 -32.20
CA ARG A 7 -6.85 18.17 -31.08
C ARG A 7 -7.73 16.92 -31.22
N TYR A 8 -9.02 17.10 -31.51
CA TYR A 8 -9.96 16.01 -31.74
C TYR A 8 -9.50 15.10 -32.89
N VAL A 9 -9.09 15.69 -34.01
CA VAL A 9 -8.57 14.96 -35.17
C VAL A 9 -7.33 14.14 -34.79
N LYS A 10 -6.38 14.71 -34.03
CA LYS A 10 -5.18 13.98 -33.58
C LYS A 10 -5.49 12.82 -32.63
N GLU A 11 -6.42 13.00 -31.71
CA GLU A 11 -6.83 11.95 -30.77
C GLU A 11 -7.58 10.83 -31.51
N HIS A 12 -8.48 11.18 -32.42
CA HIS A 12 -9.21 10.22 -33.26
C HIS A 12 -8.28 9.41 -34.19
N TYR A 13 -7.31 10.07 -34.85
CA TYR A 13 -6.31 9.37 -35.66
C TYR A 13 -5.43 8.43 -34.85
N ARG A 14 -5.11 8.78 -33.60
CA ARG A 14 -4.35 7.91 -32.70
C ARG A 14 -5.17 6.69 -32.31
N GLU A 15 -6.45 6.85 -32.01
CA GLU A 15 -7.37 5.76 -31.68
C GLU A 15 -7.53 4.79 -32.86
N ILE A 16 -7.74 5.31 -34.07
CA ILE A 16 -7.81 4.51 -35.30
C ILE A 16 -6.51 3.73 -35.52
N ARG A 17 -5.35 4.38 -35.30
CA ARG A 17 -4.05 3.71 -35.45
C ARG A 17 -3.87 2.56 -34.46
N VAL A 18 -4.21 2.77 -33.19
CA VAL A 18 -4.13 1.71 -32.16
C VAL A 18 -5.09 0.56 -32.50
N LYS A 19 -6.33 0.87 -32.88
CA LYS A 19 -7.32 -0.14 -33.32
C LYS A 19 -6.80 -0.96 -34.50
N ARG A 20 -6.14 -0.30 -35.47
CA ARG A 20 -5.52 -0.97 -36.61
C ARG A 20 -4.34 -1.85 -36.22
N GLU A 21 -3.43 -1.37 -35.38
CA GLU A 21 -2.27 -2.15 -34.91
C GLU A 21 -2.71 -3.37 -34.08
N VAL A 22 -3.77 -3.24 -33.27
CA VAL A 22 -4.38 -4.36 -32.53
C VAL A 22 -5.04 -5.33 -33.50
N TYR A 23 -5.84 -4.84 -34.46
CA TYR A 23 -6.49 -5.67 -35.46
C TYR A 23 -5.48 -6.43 -36.33
N GLU A 24 -4.38 -5.80 -36.74
CA GLU A 24 -3.31 -6.45 -37.51
C GLU A 24 -2.62 -7.57 -36.71
N LYS A 25 -2.42 -7.38 -35.40
CA LYS A 25 -1.91 -8.44 -34.52
C LYS A 25 -2.91 -9.58 -34.38
N LEU A 26 -4.18 -9.26 -34.12
CA LEU A 26 -5.25 -10.25 -34.02
C LEU A 26 -5.43 -11.02 -35.33
N SER A 27 -5.31 -10.36 -36.49
CA SER A 27 -5.35 -11.01 -37.79
C SER A 27 -4.22 -12.02 -37.95
N LYS A 28 -2.97 -11.63 -37.65
CA LYS A 28 -1.83 -12.56 -37.68
C LYS A 28 -2.00 -13.74 -36.74
N THR A 29 -2.53 -13.49 -35.54
CA THR A 29 -2.81 -14.55 -34.56
C THR A 29 -3.94 -15.46 -35.05
N ALA A 30 -4.99 -14.90 -35.67
CA ALA A 30 -6.09 -15.67 -36.23
C ALA A 30 -5.59 -16.58 -37.37
N ASP A 31 -4.76 -16.06 -38.27
CA ASP A 31 -4.14 -16.83 -39.36
C ASP A 31 -3.31 -18.00 -38.82
N LEU A 32 -2.50 -17.76 -37.78
CA LEU A 32 -1.70 -18.81 -37.12
C LEU A 32 -2.56 -19.90 -36.46
N LEU A 33 -3.77 -19.55 -36.04
CA LEU A 33 -4.72 -20.45 -35.39
C LEU A 33 -5.70 -21.10 -36.38
N GLY A 34 -5.62 -20.77 -37.68
CA GLY A 34 -6.59 -21.24 -38.68
C GLY A 34 -8.00 -20.69 -38.46
N LEU A 35 -8.12 -19.52 -37.82
CA LEU A 35 -9.40 -18.85 -37.51
C LEU A 35 -9.57 -17.59 -38.35
N SER A 36 -10.83 -17.18 -38.55
CA SER A 36 -11.10 -15.83 -39.05
C SER A 36 -10.83 -14.79 -37.94
N THR A 37 -10.39 -13.59 -38.30
CA THR A 37 -10.18 -12.51 -37.31
C THR A 37 -11.44 -12.19 -36.51
N PRO A 38 -12.66 -12.11 -37.11
CA PRO A 38 -13.89 -11.97 -36.34
C PRO A 38 -14.12 -13.08 -35.32
N THR A 39 -13.90 -14.35 -35.70
CA THR A 39 -14.05 -15.50 -34.79
C THR A 39 -13.09 -15.44 -33.61
N LEU A 40 -11.83 -15.05 -33.84
CA LEU A 40 -10.87 -14.87 -32.75
C LEU A 40 -11.28 -13.74 -31.81
N ILE A 41 -11.80 -12.62 -32.34
CA ILE A 41 -12.29 -11.50 -31.53
C ILE A 41 -13.47 -11.92 -30.66
N GLU A 42 -14.41 -12.69 -31.22
CA GLU A 42 -15.57 -13.21 -30.50
C GLU A 42 -15.15 -14.14 -29.35
N LEU A 43 -14.26 -15.12 -29.62
CA LEU A 43 -13.72 -16.01 -28.59
C LEU A 43 -12.98 -15.26 -27.48
N LEU A 44 -12.15 -14.28 -27.83
CA LEU A 44 -11.45 -13.45 -26.83
C LEU A 44 -12.44 -12.61 -26.01
N SER A 45 -13.48 -12.08 -26.65
CA SER A 45 -14.52 -11.32 -25.97
C SER A 45 -15.28 -12.20 -24.99
N GLU A 46 -15.67 -13.42 -25.39
CA GLU A 46 -16.30 -14.39 -24.49
C GLU A 46 -15.40 -14.79 -23.33
N ILE A 47 -14.11 -15.01 -23.54
CA ILE A 47 -13.16 -15.33 -22.46
C ILE A 47 -13.05 -14.17 -21.47
N VAL A 48 -12.91 -12.93 -21.96
CA VAL A 48 -12.80 -11.74 -21.11
C VAL A 48 -14.10 -11.49 -20.34
N PHE A 49 -15.26 -11.61 -20.99
CA PHE A 49 -16.56 -11.48 -20.34
C PHE A 49 -16.81 -12.58 -19.31
N ASN A 50 -16.46 -13.84 -19.62
CA ASN A 50 -16.61 -14.96 -18.71
C ASN A 50 -15.71 -14.85 -17.47
N ASP A 51 -14.48 -14.35 -17.63
CA ASP A 51 -13.58 -14.06 -16.50
C ASP A 51 -14.12 -12.92 -15.61
N LEU A 52 -14.69 -11.87 -16.21
CA LEU A 52 -15.33 -10.77 -15.46
C LEU A 52 -16.57 -11.26 -14.68
N THR A 53 -17.41 -12.13 -15.26
CA THR A 53 -18.55 -12.73 -14.55
C THR A 53 -18.11 -13.74 -13.48
N ARG A 54 -17.03 -14.50 -13.70
CA ARG A 54 -16.46 -15.38 -12.67
C ARG A 54 -15.89 -14.60 -11.50
N GLU A 55 -15.22 -13.47 -11.74
CA GLU A 55 -14.76 -12.60 -10.65
C GLU A 55 -15.92 -12.03 -9.82
N GLN A 56 -17.08 -11.76 -10.45
CA GLN A 56 -18.30 -11.33 -9.76
C GLN A 56 -19.01 -12.45 -8.99
N GLU A 57 -19.07 -13.69 -9.50
CA GLU A 57 -19.65 -14.83 -8.77
C GLU A 57 -18.75 -15.36 -7.64
N ILE A 58 -17.43 -15.23 -7.77
CA ILE A 58 -16.48 -15.51 -6.68
C ILE A 58 -16.56 -14.40 -5.61
N SER A 59 -16.96 -13.18 -5.99
CA SER A 59 -17.13 -12.04 -5.08
C SER A 59 -18.18 -12.27 -3.99
N SER A 60 -19.18 -13.14 -4.20
CA SER A 60 -20.22 -13.43 -3.20
C SER A 60 -19.86 -14.56 -2.23
N ASN A 61 -18.80 -15.34 -2.49
CA ASN A 61 -18.56 -16.62 -1.79
C ASN A 61 -17.32 -16.68 -0.88
N LEU A 62 -16.60 -15.58 -0.63
CA LEU A 62 -15.51 -15.60 0.35
C LEU A 62 -16.05 -15.52 1.79
N ASP A 63 -16.39 -16.67 2.39
CA ASP A 63 -16.67 -16.84 3.82
C ASP A 63 -15.36 -16.93 4.61
N PHE A 64 -14.60 -15.83 4.65
CA PHE A 64 -13.40 -15.74 5.48
C PHE A 64 -13.80 -15.46 6.93
N LYS A 65 -13.65 -16.47 7.79
CA LYS A 65 -13.80 -16.34 9.24
C LYS A 65 -12.44 -16.30 9.90
N TYR A 66 -12.14 -15.19 10.55
CA TYR A 66 -10.95 -15.05 11.38
C TYR A 66 -11.34 -15.08 12.86
N SER A 67 -10.56 -15.82 13.64
CA SER A 67 -10.61 -15.80 15.09
C SER A 67 -9.18 -15.71 15.62
N ILE A 68 -8.97 -14.83 16.58
CA ILE A 68 -7.71 -14.75 17.32
C ILE A 68 -7.54 -16.05 18.10
N SER A 69 -6.36 -16.66 18.01
CA SER A 69 -6.07 -17.92 18.69
C SER A 69 -6.12 -17.76 20.22
N GLU A 70 -6.57 -18.79 20.93
CA GLU A 70 -6.63 -18.77 22.40
C GLU A 70 -5.24 -18.58 23.03
N ASP A 71 -4.19 -19.17 22.46
CA ASP A 71 -2.80 -18.95 22.91
C ASP A 71 -2.41 -17.46 22.88
N VAL A 72 -2.76 -16.73 21.81
CA VAL A 72 -2.51 -15.29 21.74
C VAL A 72 -3.33 -14.54 22.79
N LYS A 73 -4.61 -14.88 22.97
CA LYS A 73 -5.45 -14.24 24.00
C LYS A 73 -4.87 -14.44 25.40
N GLU A 74 -4.58 -15.69 25.77
CA GLU A 74 -4.00 -16.04 27.07
C GLU A 74 -2.69 -15.30 27.33
N LYS A 75 -1.79 -15.27 26.33
CA LYS A 75 -0.53 -14.50 26.42
C LYS A 75 -0.79 -13.02 26.63
N LEU A 76 -1.74 -12.41 25.91
CA LEU A 76 -2.08 -10.99 26.08
C LEU A 76 -2.65 -10.69 27.47
N TYR A 77 -3.53 -11.55 28.01
CA TYR A 77 -4.05 -11.43 29.38
C TYR A 77 -2.98 -11.66 30.45
N LYS A 78 -1.93 -12.41 30.16
CA LYS A 78 -0.75 -12.55 31.03
C LYS A 78 0.16 -11.32 30.96
N ILE A 79 0.40 -10.78 29.76
CA ILE A 79 1.26 -9.61 29.54
C ILE A 79 0.63 -8.35 30.15
N LYS A 80 -0.69 -8.17 29.96
CA LYS A 80 -1.45 -6.96 30.33
C LYS A 80 -0.74 -5.67 29.87
N PRO A 81 -0.58 -5.46 28.55
CA PRO A 81 0.06 -4.26 28.05
C PRO A 81 -0.66 -3.03 28.56
N ARG A 82 0.06 -1.99 28.96
CA ARG A 82 -0.52 -0.70 29.35
C ARG A 82 -0.87 0.15 28.14
N THR A 83 -0.23 -0.15 27.01
CA THR A 83 -0.37 0.58 25.76
C THR A 83 -0.40 -0.39 24.59
N VAL A 84 -1.36 -0.21 23.68
CA VAL A 84 -1.50 -0.91 22.40
C VAL A 84 -1.29 0.08 21.27
N ASN A 85 -0.41 -0.25 20.33
CA ASN A 85 0.00 0.62 19.23
C ASN A 85 -0.24 -0.08 17.89
N TYR A 86 -1.22 0.37 17.12
CA TYR A 86 -1.37 -0.04 15.74
C TYR A 86 -0.37 0.71 14.85
N LEU A 87 0.53 -0.02 14.18
CA LEU A 87 1.46 0.55 13.20
C LEU A 87 0.74 0.68 11.85
N PHE A 88 0.00 1.77 11.68
CA PHE A 88 -0.95 1.93 10.59
C PHE A 88 -0.39 2.73 9.41
N SER A 89 -0.19 2.03 8.29
CA SER A 89 0.42 2.61 7.08
C SER A 89 -0.60 3.09 6.04
N GLY A 90 -1.90 2.88 6.25
CA GLY A 90 -2.91 3.05 5.20
C GLY A 90 -2.73 2.11 4.01
N GLY A 91 -2.02 0.99 4.20
CA GLY A 91 -1.98 -0.10 3.24
C GLY A 91 -3.02 -1.17 3.57
N LYS A 92 -3.34 -2.03 2.60
CA LYS A 92 -4.30 -3.14 2.78
C LYS A 92 -3.93 -4.02 3.97
N ASP A 93 -2.64 -4.32 4.17
CA ASP A 93 -2.20 -5.29 5.17
C ASP A 93 -2.33 -4.70 6.60
N SER A 94 -1.96 -3.43 6.80
CA SER A 94 -2.19 -2.75 8.08
C SER A 94 -3.67 -2.50 8.36
N SER A 95 -4.48 -2.30 7.31
CA SER A 95 -5.94 -2.15 7.43
C SER A 95 -6.60 -3.46 7.83
N LEU A 96 -6.18 -4.57 7.22
CA LEU A 96 -6.68 -5.88 7.59
C LEU A 96 -6.27 -6.25 9.02
N ALA A 97 -5.03 -6.00 9.43
CA ALA A 97 -4.61 -6.23 10.81
C ALA A 97 -5.48 -5.45 11.83
N LEU A 98 -5.82 -4.19 11.52
CA LEU A 98 -6.73 -3.38 12.35
C LEU A 98 -8.14 -3.97 12.37
N LEU A 99 -8.72 -4.27 11.21
CA LEU A 99 -10.04 -4.89 11.08
C LEU A 99 -10.15 -6.17 11.92
N LEU A 100 -9.17 -7.05 11.80
CA LEU A 100 -9.20 -8.38 12.41
C LEU A 100 -9.04 -8.37 13.94
N THR A 101 -8.52 -7.29 14.52
CA THR A 101 -8.16 -7.26 15.95
C THR A 101 -8.88 -6.20 16.77
N ARG A 102 -9.47 -5.17 16.14
CA ARG A 102 -10.04 -4.00 16.84
C ARG A 102 -11.12 -4.35 17.87
N ASP A 103 -12.00 -5.29 17.59
CA ASP A 103 -13.10 -5.63 18.49
C ASP A 103 -12.58 -6.28 19.77
N PHE A 104 -11.69 -7.26 19.59
CA PHE A 104 -10.98 -7.87 20.72
C PHE A 104 -10.17 -6.84 21.51
N ILE A 105 -9.39 -5.98 20.85
CA ILE A 105 -8.55 -4.98 21.54
C ILE A 105 -9.40 -3.96 22.30
N ARG A 106 -10.56 -3.56 21.77
CA ARG A 106 -11.51 -2.68 22.47
C ARG A 106 -11.96 -3.31 23.78
N ASP A 107 -12.43 -4.55 23.73
CA ASP A 107 -13.00 -5.21 24.90
C ASP A 107 -11.88 -5.57 25.90
N PHE A 108 -10.76 -6.07 25.41
CA PHE A 108 -9.54 -6.30 26.19
C PHE A 108 -9.06 -5.03 26.93
N CYS A 109 -8.98 -3.88 26.26
CA CYS A 109 -8.54 -2.64 26.90
C CYS A 109 -9.57 -2.02 27.84
N ARG A 110 -10.87 -2.31 27.68
CA ARG A 110 -11.88 -1.94 28.67
C ARG A 110 -11.66 -2.68 29.98
N GLU A 111 -11.30 -3.96 29.91
CA GLU A 111 -11.05 -4.80 31.10
C GLU A 111 -9.70 -4.48 31.77
N THR A 112 -8.66 -4.25 30.96
CA THR A 112 -7.28 -4.08 31.45
C THR A 112 -6.87 -2.62 31.61
N SER A 113 -7.75 -1.67 31.25
CA SER A 113 -7.50 -0.23 31.26
C SER A 113 -6.29 0.22 30.41
N CYS A 114 -5.97 -0.51 29.33
CA CYS A 114 -4.94 -0.09 28.39
C CYS A 114 -5.38 1.07 27.49
N LYS A 115 -4.40 1.87 27.03
CA LYS A 115 -4.61 2.90 26.01
C LYS A 115 -4.30 2.35 24.62
N VAL A 116 -5.12 2.69 23.65
CA VAL A 116 -4.95 2.25 22.26
C VAL A 116 -4.63 3.46 21.39
N TYR A 117 -3.54 3.37 20.65
CA TYR A 117 -3.12 4.38 19.67
C TYR A 117 -3.05 3.77 18.28
N ILE A 118 -3.41 4.56 17.27
CA ILE A 118 -3.18 4.24 15.86
C ILE A 118 -2.10 5.18 15.35
N LEU A 119 -0.87 4.68 15.19
CA LEU A 119 0.28 5.46 14.76
C LEU A 119 0.39 5.47 13.24
N HIS A 120 0.30 6.66 12.64
CA HIS A 120 0.59 6.88 11.23
C HIS A 120 1.86 7.72 11.05
N VAL A 121 2.84 7.16 10.35
CA VAL A 121 4.12 7.84 10.08
C VAL A 121 4.11 8.48 8.69
N ILE A 122 4.18 9.80 8.67
CA ILE A 122 4.24 10.64 7.47
C ILE A 122 5.71 10.91 7.14
N ILE A 123 6.09 10.72 5.88
CA ILE A 123 7.41 11.08 5.36
C ILE A 123 7.27 12.43 4.63
N PRO A 124 7.81 13.54 5.19
CA PRO A 124 7.72 14.86 4.56
C PRO A 124 8.28 14.84 3.14
N GLY A 125 7.46 15.30 2.19
CA GLY A 125 7.79 15.34 0.76
C GLY A 125 7.72 13.99 0.04
N ASN A 126 7.28 12.90 0.67
CA ASN A 126 7.18 11.59 0.00
C ASN A 126 5.95 10.75 0.35
N SER A 127 5.25 11.01 1.45
CA SER A 127 3.92 10.42 1.67
C SER A 127 2.89 11.11 0.78
N HIS A 128 2.09 10.34 0.03
CA HIS A 128 1.10 10.91 -0.88
C HIS A 128 -0.10 11.46 -0.09
N PRO A 129 -0.60 12.68 -0.37
CA PRO A 129 -1.70 13.28 0.35
C PRO A 129 -2.97 12.41 0.39
N LEU A 130 -3.33 11.77 -0.73
CA LEU A 130 -4.49 10.86 -0.76
C LEU A 130 -4.36 9.68 0.21
N ASN A 131 -3.16 9.10 0.39
CA ASN A 131 -2.95 8.06 1.40
C ASN A 131 -3.10 8.63 2.81
N THR A 132 -2.57 9.83 3.06
CA THR A 132 -2.67 10.49 4.37
C THR A 132 -4.13 10.78 4.72
N PHE A 133 -4.94 11.28 3.78
CA PHE A 133 -6.38 11.48 4.00
C PHE A 133 -7.14 10.16 4.18
N ALA A 134 -6.91 9.16 3.33
CA ALA A 134 -7.56 7.87 3.47
C ALA A 134 -7.20 7.18 4.80
N SER A 135 -5.93 7.29 5.22
CA SER A 135 -5.48 6.77 6.52
C SER A 135 -6.14 7.54 7.67
N SER A 136 -6.19 8.86 7.57
CA SER A 136 -6.81 9.71 8.59
C SER A 136 -8.28 9.41 8.75
N TYR A 137 -9.02 9.23 7.65
CA TYR A 137 -10.41 8.81 7.71
C TYR A 137 -10.59 7.53 8.51
N VAL A 138 -9.82 6.48 8.21
CA VAL A 138 -9.86 5.20 8.95
C VAL A 138 -9.57 5.43 10.43
N MET A 139 -8.52 6.19 10.75
CA MET A 139 -8.09 6.43 12.13
C MET A 139 -9.16 7.20 12.92
N GLU A 140 -9.69 8.28 12.35
CA GLU A 140 -10.74 9.10 12.97
C GLU A 140 -12.04 8.32 13.17
N TRP A 141 -12.40 7.46 12.20
CA TRP A 141 -13.53 6.55 12.36
C TRP A 141 -13.34 5.65 13.59
N HIS A 142 -12.15 5.07 13.76
CA HIS A 142 -11.85 4.23 14.94
C HIS A 142 -11.75 5.05 16.24
N ARG A 143 -11.36 6.33 16.19
CA ARG A 143 -11.46 7.21 17.36
C ARG A 143 -12.90 7.36 17.83
N ILE A 144 -13.82 7.62 16.90
CA ILE A 144 -15.24 7.83 17.19
C ILE A 144 -15.92 6.54 17.69
N HIS A 145 -15.67 5.42 17.02
CA HIS A 145 -16.40 4.17 17.28
C HIS A 145 -15.73 3.23 18.29
N TYR A 146 -14.41 3.34 18.48
CA TYR A 146 -13.62 2.44 19.35
C TYR A 146 -12.86 3.18 20.45
N GLY A 147 -12.77 4.51 20.40
CA GLY A 147 -11.93 5.29 21.32
C GLY A 147 -10.43 5.10 21.08
N PHE A 148 -10.03 4.63 19.91
CA PHE A 148 -8.62 4.43 19.54
C PHE A 148 -8.01 5.76 19.10
N GLU A 149 -6.95 6.22 19.76
CA GLU A 149 -6.41 7.57 19.57
C GLU A 149 -5.51 7.65 18.32
N PRO A 150 -5.86 8.47 17.31
CA PRO A 150 -5.01 8.72 16.16
C PRO A 150 -3.75 9.48 16.56
N VAL A 151 -2.58 8.98 16.15
CA VAL A 151 -1.32 9.70 16.34
C VAL A 151 -0.59 9.84 15.02
N TYR A 152 -0.41 11.08 14.60
CA TYR A 152 0.36 11.44 13.43
C TYR A 152 1.77 11.83 13.85
N LYS A 153 2.76 11.20 13.25
CA LYS A 153 4.17 11.54 13.47
C LYS A 153 4.89 11.69 12.15
N CYS A 154 5.79 12.64 12.09
CA CYS A 154 6.80 12.76 11.06
C CYS A 154 8.15 12.98 11.73
N TYR A 155 9.21 12.55 11.06
CA TYR A 155 10.55 12.99 11.45
C TYR A 155 10.74 14.41 10.94
N SER A 156 10.93 15.37 11.84
CA SER A 156 11.13 16.78 11.50
C SER A 156 12.56 17.28 11.69
N GLY A 157 13.48 16.45 12.18
CA GLY A 157 14.82 16.91 12.54
C GLY A 157 14.81 18.00 13.62
N LYS A 158 15.93 18.72 13.78
CA LYS A 158 16.04 19.83 14.73
C LYS A 158 15.35 21.11 14.26
N ASP A 159 15.36 21.36 12.95
CA ASP A 159 14.94 22.65 12.37
C ASP A 159 13.74 22.53 11.42
N TYR A 160 12.95 21.45 11.50
CA TYR A 160 11.79 21.19 10.62
C TYR A 160 12.11 21.15 9.11
N SER A 161 13.40 21.09 8.75
CA SER A 161 13.88 21.18 7.36
C SER A 161 14.15 19.82 6.71
N ASP A 162 13.93 18.72 7.43
CA ASP A 162 14.25 17.38 6.97
C ASP A 162 13.11 16.81 6.11
N VAL A 163 13.26 16.99 4.79
CA VAL A 163 12.36 16.44 3.76
C VAL A 163 13.05 15.36 2.93
N PHE A 164 12.28 14.42 2.37
CA PHE A 164 12.80 13.28 1.60
C PHE A 164 13.75 13.69 0.46
N GLN A 165 13.48 14.82 -0.20
CA GLN A 165 14.26 15.35 -1.32
C GLN A 165 15.70 15.69 -0.87
N LYS A 166 15.88 16.34 0.28
CA LYS A 166 17.19 16.70 0.86
C LYS A 166 18.10 15.48 0.98
N TYR A 167 17.55 14.39 1.49
CA TYR A 167 18.28 13.13 1.66
C TYR A 167 18.47 12.37 0.36
N SER A 168 17.52 12.44 -0.57
CA SER A 168 17.66 11.86 -1.91
C SER A 168 18.81 12.51 -2.68
N VAL A 169 19.01 13.82 -2.55
CA VAL A 169 20.17 14.55 -3.13
C VAL A 169 21.46 14.08 -2.48
N LYS A 170 21.49 14.00 -1.14
CA LYS A 170 22.70 13.71 -0.37
C LYS A 170 23.17 12.26 -0.50
N TYR A 171 22.25 11.31 -0.45
CA TYR A 171 22.54 9.88 -0.33
C TYR A 171 22.04 9.05 -1.53
N GLY A 172 21.24 9.62 -2.42
CA GLY A 172 20.57 8.85 -3.47
C GLY A 172 19.44 7.98 -2.92
N LEU A 173 19.07 6.91 -3.63
CA LEU A 173 18.08 5.93 -3.19
C LEU A 173 18.76 4.59 -2.89
N GLU A 174 18.27 3.88 -1.87
CA GLU A 174 18.91 2.64 -1.40
C GLU A 174 17.89 1.53 -1.12
N ILE A 175 18.33 0.30 -1.35
CA ILE A 175 17.61 -0.94 -1.01
C ILE A 175 18.43 -1.70 0.02
N GLY A 176 17.76 -2.37 0.95
CA GLY A 176 18.40 -3.25 1.93
C GLY A 176 18.57 -2.61 3.31
N PRO A 177 19.43 -3.20 4.16
CA PRO A 177 19.58 -2.79 5.56
C PRO A 177 20.03 -1.35 5.78
N GLN A 178 20.72 -0.75 4.81
CA GLN A 178 21.23 0.62 4.90
C GLN A 178 20.20 1.68 4.49
N ARG A 179 19.00 1.29 4.05
CA ARG A 179 17.95 2.18 3.53
C ARG A 179 17.68 3.37 4.47
N TRP A 180 18.31 4.50 4.17
CA TRP A 180 18.26 5.69 5.00
C TRP A 180 16.83 6.20 5.21
N CYS A 181 15.95 6.07 4.20
CA CYS A 181 14.61 6.64 4.33
C CYS A 181 13.76 5.89 5.36
N TYR A 182 14.01 4.60 5.59
CA TYR A 182 13.39 3.87 6.69
C TYR A 182 14.02 4.26 8.02
N ILE A 183 15.36 4.24 8.08
CA ILE A 183 16.11 4.51 9.31
C ILE A 183 15.81 5.91 9.86
N LEU A 184 15.80 6.92 8.98
CA LEU A 184 15.64 8.32 9.39
C LEU A 184 14.18 8.68 9.63
N PHE A 185 13.27 8.33 8.70
CA PHE A 185 11.90 8.82 8.74
C PHE A 185 10.91 7.89 9.44
N LYS A 186 11.24 6.61 9.65
CA LYS A 186 10.34 5.65 10.33
C LYS A 186 10.92 5.12 11.62
N ASP A 187 12.11 4.54 11.57
CA ASP A 187 12.72 3.87 12.72
C ASP A 187 12.94 4.82 13.90
N ARG A 188 13.40 6.05 13.64
CA ARG A 188 13.50 7.09 14.68
C ARG A 188 12.15 7.43 15.31
N VAL A 189 11.13 7.62 14.47
CA VAL A 189 9.76 7.92 14.94
C VAL A 189 9.22 6.78 15.81
N PHE A 190 9.44 5.52 15.42
CA PHE A 190 9.05 4.37 16.22
C PHE A 190 9.74 4.36 17.58
N ARG A 191 11.06 4.56 17.62
CA ARG A 191 11.82 4.58 18.89
C ARG A 191 11.37 5.72 19.81
N ASP A 192 11.15 6.92 19.26
CA ASP A 192 10.70 8.07 20.06
C ASP A 192 9.30 7.79 20.63
N PHE A 193 8.42 7.18 19.83
CA PHE A 193 7.10 6.76 20.26
C PHE A 193 7.17 5.68 21.34
N GLU A 194 7.98 4.64 21.15
CA GLU A 194 8.22 3.55 22.11
C GLU A 194 8.74 4.03 23.46
N ARG A 195 9.51 5.11 23.50
CA ARG A 195 10.03 5.71 24.74
C ARG A 195 9.00 6.56 25.47
N THR A 196 8.00 7.07 24.76
CA THR A 196 7.03 8.02 25.30
C THR A 196 5.97 7.33 26.17
N TYR A 197 5.57 6.11 25.83
CA TYR A 197 4.41 5.46 26.45
C TYR A 197 4.75 4.38 27.48
N PRO A 198 3.86 4.13 28.47
CA PRO A 198 4.08 3.11 29.50
C PRO A 198 4.23 1.70 28.93
N LYS A 199 5.15 0.93 29.53
CA LYS A 199 5.38 -0.51 29.28
C LYS A 199 4.51 -1.37 30.24
N PRO A 200 4.18 -2.63 29.91
CA PRO A 200 4.46 -3.31 28.64
C PRO A 200 3.70 -2.67 27.47
N GLN A 201 4.33 -2.64 26.29
CA GLN A 201 3.71 -2.15 25.05
C GLN A 201 3.41 -3.32 24.13
N LEU A 202 2.27 -3.28 23.46
CA LEU A 202 1.88 -4.20 22.38
C LEU A 202 1.83 -3.44 21.06
N HIS A 203 2.57 -3.89 20.06
CA HIS A 203 2.58 -3.31 18.71
C HIS A 203 1.85 -4.27 17.78
N ILE A 204 0.83 -3.78 17.07
CA ILE A 204 0.05 -4.57 16.12
C ILE A 204 0.36 -4.07 14.71
N ASP A 205 0.80 -4.96 13.82
CA ASP A 205 1.16 -4.61 12.45
C ASP A 205 0.63 -5.58 11.39
N GLY A 206 0.72 -5.17 10.13
CA GLY A 206 0.29 -5.98 8.99
C GLY A 206 1.40 -6.82 8.35
N MET A 207 2.49 -7.15 9.07
CA MET A 207 3.56 -7.97 8.52
C MET A 207 3.16 -9.45 8.50
N SER A 208 3.46 -10.13 7.39
CA SER A 208 3.38 -11.58 7.26
C SER A 208 4.75 -12.16 6.85
N PRO A 209 5.13 -13.35 7.34
CA PRO A 209 6.30 -14.09 6.85
C PRO A 209 6.29 -14.28 5.33
N SER A 210 5.09 -14.49 4.76
CA SER A 210 4.89 -14.77 3.35
C SER A 210 5.27 -13.61 2.41
N ASP A 211 5.36 -12.37 2.92
CA ASP A 211 5.59 -11.21 2.06
C ASP A 211 7.03 -11.16 1.49
N SER A 212 8.02 -11.73 2.18
CA SER A 212 9.39 -11.86 1.67
C SER A 212 10.27 -12.77 2.54
N LYS A 213 11.34 -13.31 1.95
CA LYS A 213 12.40 -14.06 2.68
C LYS A 213 12.96 -13.31 3.90
N ILE A 214 13.02 -11.98 3.85
CA ILE A 214 13.50 -11.18 4.99
C ILE A 214 12.46 -11.16 6.11
N ARG A 215 11.17 -11.08 5.77
CA ARG A 215 10.09 -11.10 6.77
C ARG A 215 9.95 -12.46 7.42
N SER A 216 10.11 -13.56 6.68
CA SER A 216 10.09 -14.91 7.26
C SER A 216 11.21 -15.17 8.27
N ILE A 217 12.33 -14.43 8.19
CA ILE A 217 13.41 -14.50 9.19
C ILE A 217 13.11 -13.60 10.39
N LYS A 218 12.48 -12.44 10.17
CA LYS A 218 12.23 -11.43 11.22
C LYS A 218 10.97 -11.68 12.05
N VAL A 219 10.00 -12.37 11.47
CA VAL A 219 8.72 -12.68 12.12
C VAL A 219 8.74 -14.18 12.37
N SER A 220 9.16 -14.57 13.57
CA SER A 220 9.27 -15.99 13.94
C SER A 220 8.00 -16.54 14.58
N GLU A 221 7.15 -15.68 15.13
CA GLU A 221 5.89 -16.06 15.78
C GLU A 221 4.81 -14.99 15.55
N GLU A 222 3.54 -15.37 15.74
CA GLU A 222 2.42 -14.44 15.66
C GLU A 222 2.51 -13.35 16.75
N LEU A 223 2.83 -13.73 18.00
CA LEU A 223 3.05 -12.80 19.10
C LEU A 223 4.44 -13.05 19.70
N GLN A 224 5.36 -12.10 19.51
CA GLN A 224 6.77 -12.23 19.89
C GLN A 224 7.27 -11.03 20.70
N LEU A 225 8.18 -11.29 21.65
CA LEU A 225 8.89 -10.23 22.37
C LEU A 225 10.04 -9.70 21.50
N ILE A 226 10.08 -8.39 21.30
CA ILE A 226 11.14 -7.70 20.56
C ILE A 226 11.98 -6.90 21.53
N THR A 227 13.31 -7.10 21.44
CA THR A 227 14.29 -6.26 22.11
C THR A 227 14.97 -5.38 21.06
N THR A 228 14.93 -4.07 21.26
CA THR A 228 15.53 -3.07 20.37
C THR A 228 17.02 -2.92 20.66
N ARG A 229 17.74 -2.23 19.77
CA ARG A 229 19.20 -2.01 19.92
C ARG A 229 19.59 -1.16 21.12
N ASP A 230 18.67 -0.36 21.63
CA ASP A 230 18.83 0.48 22.83
C ASP A 230 18.28 -0.20 24.10
N ASN A 231 18.16 -1.53 24.09
CA ASN A 231 17.69 -2.36 25.21
C ASN A 231 16.28 -2.01 25.69
N THR A 232 15.47 -1.34 24.87
CA THR A 232 14.03 -1.26 25.11
C THR A 232 13.36 -2.52 24.58
N TRP A 233 12.14 -2.80 25.05
CA TRP A 233 11.42 -3.98 24.62
C TRP A 233 9.93 -3.69 24.45
N TYR A 234 9.29 -4.45 23.57
CA TYR A 234 7.84 -4.42 23.35
C TYR A 234 7.39 -5.78 22.80
N TYR A 235 6.11 -6.10 22.95
CA TYR A 235 5.52 -7.26 22.30
C TYR A 235 5.01 -6.86 20.92
N SER A 236 5.32 -7.64 19.90
CA SER A 236 4.84 -7.45 18.53
C SER A 236 3.84 -8.55 18.20
N TRP A 237 2.64 -8.16 17.79
CA TRP A 237 1.59 -9.05 17.31
C TRP A 237 1.39 -8.83 15.81
N HIS A 238 1.44 -9.93 15.07
CA HIS A 238 1.33 -10.01 13.62
C HIS A 238 0.08 -10.81 13.24
N PRO A 239 -1.13 -10.22 13.23
CA PRO A 239 -2.38 -10.97 13.03
C PRO A 239 -2.46 -11.69 11.68
N LEU A 240 -1.63 -11.27 10.71
CA LEU A 240 -1.53 -11.88 9.39
C LEU A 240 -0.45 -12.97 9.29
N TYR A 241 0.10 -13.42 10.42
CA TYR A 241 1.20 -14.38 10.46
C TYR A 241 0.87 -15.69 9.73
N SER A 242 -0.24 -16.33 10.11
CA SER A 242 -0.70 -17.62 9.55
C SER A 242 -1.77 -17.48 8.48
N ILE A 243 -2.10 -16.24 8.06
CA ILE A 243 -3.19 -16.00 7.13
C ILE A 243 -2.66 -16.07 5.69
N ASN A 244 -3.11 -17.07 4.95
CA ASN A 244 -2.80 -17.22 3.52
C ASN A 244 -3.91 -16.60 2.66
N LEU A 245 -3.88 -15.27 2.51
CA LEU A 245 -4.78 -14.53 1.63
C LEU A 245 -4.02 -13.82 0.53
N SER A 246 -4.54 -13.89 -0.69
CA SER A 246 -4.02 -13.11 -1.80
C SER A 246 -4.26 -11.60 -1.61
N SER A 247 -3.57 -10.77 -2.39
CA SER A 247 -3.77 -9.31 -2.31
C SER A 247 -5.21 -8.90 -2.65
N SER A 248 -5.87 -9.59 -3.57
CA SER A 248 -7.26 -9.34 -3.95
C SER A 248 -8.21 -9.79 -2.85
N ASP A 249 -8.01 -10.98 -2.26
CA ASP A 249 -8.87 -11.46 -1.17
C ASP A 249 -8.85 -10.51 0.03
N LYS A 250 -7.66 -10.00 0.40
CA LYS A 250 -7.51 -8.99 1.47
C LYS A 250 -8.34 -7.74 1.18
N LEU A 251 -8.33 -7.25 -0.06
CA LEU A 251 -9.11 -6.07 -0.45
C LEU A 251 -10.62 -6.37 -0.46
N ARG A 252 -11.03 -7.54 -0.95
CA ARG A 252 -12.45 -7.96 -0.91
C ARG A 252 -13.00 -8.07 0.50
N ILE A 253 -12.17 -8.49 1.47
CA ILE A 253 -12.58 -8.48 2.88
C ILE A 253 -12.78 -7.04 3.34
N LEU A 254 -11.82 -6.15 3.08
CA LEU A 254 -11.90 -4.73 3.47
C LEU A 254 -13.08 -4.00 2.80
N GLU A 255 -13.46 -4.38 1.58
CA GLU A 255 -14.61 -3.83 0.85
C GLU A 255 -15.96 -3.98 1.55
N LYS A 256 -16.08 -4.99 2.43
CA LYS A 256 -17.31 -5.21 3.21
C LYS A 256 -17.50 -4.20 4.35
N TYR A 257 -16.52 -3.32 4.58
CA TYR A 257 -16.45 -2.44 5.74
C TYR A 257 -16.26 -0.98 5.31
N GLU A 258 -17.24 -0.14 5.63
CA GLU A 258 -17.33 1.25 5.14
C GLU A 258 -16.13 2.10 5.52
N GLU A 259 -15.60 1.92 6.73
CA GLU A 259 -14.47 2.67 7.26
C GLU A 259 -13.19 2.47 6.44
N PHE A 260 -13.06 1.34 5.74
CA PHE A 260 -11.91 1.05 4.88
C PHE A 260 -12.13 1.40 3.41
N LYS A 261 -13.32 1.89 3.04
CA LYS A 261 -13.65 2.27 1.66
C LYS A 261 -12.61 3.22 1.03
N PRO A 262 -12.11 4.27 1.69
CA PRO A 262 -11.08 5.13 1.08
C PRO A 262 -9.78 4.38 0.75
N ILE A 263 -9.39 3.40 1.58
CA ILE A 263 -8.20 2.58 1.32
C ILE A 263 -8.43 1.69 0.09
N VAL A 264 -9.58 1.03 0.03
CA VAL A 264 -9.97 0.19 -1.10
C VAL A 264 -9.94 1.00 -2.40
N GLU A 265 -10.52 2.21 -2.41
CA GLU A 265 -10.55 3.06 -3.59
C GLU A 265 -9.15 3.44 -4.10
N LEU A 266 -8.17 3.65 -3.20
CA LEU A 266 -6.79 3.85 -3.62
C LEU A 266 -6.24 2.63 -4.38
N TYR A 267 -6.54 1.42 -3.91
CA TYR A 267 -6.11 0.21 -4.60
C TYR A 267 -6.86 -0.04 -5.92
N ARG A 268 -8.14 0.31 -6.01
CA ARG A 268 -8.92 0.20 -7.26
C ARG A 268 -8.34 1.10 -8.35
N VAL A 269 -8.06 2.36 -8.01
CA VAL A 269 -7.58 3.36 -8.98
C VAL A 269 -6.09 3.18 -9.27
N PHE A 270 -5.25 3.00 -8.25
CA PHE A 270 -3.79 3.07 -8.39
C PHE A 270 -3.10 1.71 -8.30
N ARG A 271 -3.81 0.65 -7.90
CA ARG A 271 -3.23 -0.67 -7.57
C ARG A 271 -2.10 -0.58 -6.52
N ASP A 272 -2.18 0.43 -5.66
CA ASP A 272 -1.17 0.81 -4.68
C ASP A 272 -1.80 1.61 -3.53
N SER A 273 -1.20 1.55 -2.34
CA SER A 273 -1.69 2.33 -1.19
C SER A 273 -1.35 3.81 -1.28
N LEU A 274 -0.41 4.18 -2.16
CA LEU A 274 0.20 5.51 -2.21
C LEU A 274 0.94 5.92 -0.92
N ASN A 275 1.30 4.99 -0.03
CA ASN A 275 1.99 5.34 1.24
C ASN A 275 3.28 6.17 1.01
N CYS A 276 4.06 5.81 -0.02
CA CYS A 276 5.22 6.57 -0.46
C CYS A 276 5.09 6.78 -1.98
N VAL A 277 5.20 8.02 -2.46
CA VAL A 277 5.26 8.35 -3.89
C VAL A 277 6.48 7.68 -4.51
N VAL A 278 7.67 7.99 -3.97
CA VAL A 278 8.93 7.35 -4.35
C VAL A 278 9.31 6.27 -3.35
N CYS A 279 9.43 5.04 -3.85
CA CYS A 279 9.97 3.93 -3.07
C CYS A 279 10.88 3.05 -3.93
N PRO A 280 12.11 2.75 -3.47
CA PRO A 280 13.04 1.95 -4.26
C PRO A 280 12.54 0.51 -4.50
N TYR A 281 11.71 -0.02 -3.59
CA TYR A 281 11.05 -1.33 -3.72
C TYR A 281 9.80 -1.33 -4.62
N LYS A 282 9.26 -0.16 -4.96
CA LYS A 282 8.10 -0.09 -5.85
C LYS A 282 8.54 -0.33 -7.29
N THR A 283 7.80 -1.16 -8.03
CA THR A 283 8.06 -1.36 -9.47
C THR A 283 7.78 -0.07 -10.24
N THR A 284 8.37 0.08 -11.43
CA THR A 284 8.10 1.25 -12.25
C THR A 284 6.63 1.35 -12.65
N ASP A 285 5.97 0.23 -12.94
CA ASP A 285 4.56 0.24 -13.35
C ASP A 285 3.63 0.69 -12.21
N LYS A 286 3.91 0.27 -10.97
CA LYS A 286 3.20 0.77 -9.78
C LYS A 286 3.46 2.25 -9.51
N MET A 287 4.61 2.81 -9.92
CA MET A 287 4.80 4.26 -9.86
C MET A 287 4.03 4.94 -10.98
N ARG A 288 4.04 4.38 -12.21
CA ARG A 288 3.35 4.97 -13.36
C ARG A 288 1.84 5.08 -13.18
N SER A 289 1.19 4.19 -12.44
CA SER A 289 -0.25 4.30 -12.14
C SER A 289 -0.59 5.60 -11.40
N HIS A 290 0.38 6.25 -10.73
CA HIS A 290 0.16 7.52 -10.05
C HIS A 290 -0.04 8.69 -11.02
N HIS A 291 0.34 8.54 -12.30
CA HIS A 291 0.04 9.54 -13.34
C HIS A 291 -1.45 9.82 -13.54
N VAL A 292 -2.33 8.94 -13.04
CA VAL A 292 -3.78 9.17 -13.01
C VAL A 292 -4.14 10.35 -12.11
N ALA A 293 -3.38 10.59 -11.04
CA ALA A 293 -3.62 11.69 -10.09
C ALA A 293 -2.64 12.86 -10.23
N GLU A 294 -1.38 12.61 -10.55
CA GLU A 294 -0.33 13.62 -10.54
C GLU A 294 0.72 13.42 -11.65
N ASP A 295 1.24 14.52 -12.21
CA ASP A 295 2.26 14.44 -13.27
C ASP A 295 3.64 14.08 -12.70
N LEU A 296 4.01 12.81 -12.80
CA LEU A 296 5.29 12.30 -12.28
C LEU A 296 6.52 12.74 -13.08
N ARG A 297 6.37 13.55 -14.15
CA ARG A 297 7.53 14.12 -14.86
C ARG A 297 8.40 14.97 -13.94
N ALA A 298 7.82 15.60 -12.93
CA ALA A 298 8.58 16.31 -11.91
C ALA A 298 9.58 15.39 -11.18
N LEU A 299 9.17 14.17 -10.85
CA LEU A 299 10.06 13.16 -10.23
C LEU A 299 11.18 12.75 -11.19
N TYR A 300 10.90 12.62 -12.49
CA TYR A 300 11.92 12.37 -13.49
C TYR A 300 12.95 13.50 -13.57
N TYR A 301 12.52 14.76 -13.68
CA TYR A 301 13.43 15.90 -13.76
C TYR A 301 14.29 16.02 -12.51
N PHE A 302 13.68 15.86 -11.32
CA PHE A 302 14.40 15.82 -10.06
C PHE A 302 15.44 14.69 -10.06
N ALA A 303 15.02 13.45 -10.35
CA ALA A 303 15.90 12.29 -10.34
C ALA A 303 17.08 12.44 -11.32
N LYS A 304 16.82 12.97 -12.52
CA LYS A 304 17.84 13.23 -13.54
C LYS A 304 18.88 14.24 -13.07
N LEU A 305 18.43 15.30 -12.38
CA LEU A 305 19.29 16.37 -11.90
C LEU A 305 20.15 15.93 -10.71
N VAL A 306 19.57 15.21 -9.74
CA VAL A 306 20.21 15.06 -8.41
C VAL A 306 20.73 13.66 -8.09
N LEU A 307 20.15 12.60 -8.66
CA LEU A 307 20.59 11.24 -8.31
C LEU A 307 21.89 10.92 -9.03
N ARG A 308 22.90 10.42 -8.30
CA ARG A 308 24.19 10.04 -8.89
C ARG A 308 24.15 8.69 -9.62
N SER A 309 23.27 7.79 -9.21
CA SER A 309 23.19 6.43 -9.75
C SER A 309 22.44 6.39 -11.08
N GLU A 310 23.13 5.96 -12.14
CA GLU A 310 22.52 5.74 -13.46
C GLU A 310 21.41 4.69 -13.44
N LYS A 311 21.51 3.67 -12.58
CA LYS A 311 20.44 2.69 -12.36
C LYS A 311 19.14 3.38 -11.95
N TRP A 312 19.22 4.31 -11.00
CA TRP A 312 18.04 5.05 -10.55
C TRP A 312 17.56 6.01 -11.63
N LYS A 313 18.43 6.80 -12.26
CA LYS A 313 18.03 7.67 -13.38
C LYS A 313 17.27 6.90 -14.45
N LYS A 314 17.79 5.75 -14.89
CA LYS A 314 17.15 4.86 -15.88
C LYS A 314 15.77 4.37 -15.42
N LYS A 315 15.60 4.03 -14.13
CA LYS A 315 14.30 3.65 -13.55
C LYS A 315 13.27 4.78 -13.69
N PHE A 316 13.69 6.03 -13.47
CA PHE A 316 12.84 7.23 -13.54
C PHE A 316 12.60 7.71 -14.97
N THR A 317 13.47 7.43 -15.95
CA THR A 317 13.24 7.81 -17.36
C THR A 317 11.90 7.28 -17.91
N LYS A 318 11.48 6.10 -17.45
CA LYS A 318 10.17 5.52 -17.79
C LYS A 318 8.98 6.34 -17.26
N LEU A 319 9.19 7.19 -16.24
CA LEU A 319 8.15 8.09 -15.71
C LEU A 319 8.03 9.38 -16.55
N ALA A 320 9.03 9.71 -17.36
CA ALA A 320 9.00 10.87 -18.27
C ALA A 320 8.00 10.71 -19.42
N GLN A 321 7.64 9.47 -19.72
CA GLN A 321 6.65 9.14 -20.74
C GLN A 321 5.24 9.48 -20.19
N LYS A 322 4.52 10.35 -20.90
CA LYS A 322 3.12 10.73 -20.58
C LYS A 322 2.25 9.46 -20.45
N PRO A 323 1.18 9.51 -19.63
CA PRO A 323 0.39 8.33 -19.31
C PRO A 323 -0.27 7.70 -20.54
N LEU A 324 -0.49 6.39 -20.43
CA LEU A 324 -1.56 5.67 -21.11
C LEU A 324 -2.87 6.44 -20.84
N SER A 325 -3.69 6.69 -21.87
CA SER A 325 -4.95 7.41 -21.71
C SER A 325 -5.85 6.73 -20.67
N LEU A 326 -6.78 7.46 -20.03
CA LEU A 326 -7.79 6.85 -19.14
C LEU A 326 -8.55 5.68 -19.82
N THR A 327 -8.67 5.71 -21.15
CA THR A 327 -9.23 4.63 -21.98
C THR A 327 -8.40 3.34 -21.99
N ASP A 328 -7.15 3.37 -21.54
CA ASP A 328 -6.25 2.22 -21.51
C ASP A 328 -6.37 1.43 -20.19
N TYR A 329 -7.20 1.92 -19.25
CA TYR A 329 -7.45 1.31 -17.94
C TYR A 329 -8.87 0.72 -17.79
N THR A 330 -9.73 0.93 -18.79
CA THR A 330 -11.14 0.48 -18.81
C THR A 330 -11.43 -0.65 -19.81
N ASN A 331 -10.39 -1.33 -20.31
CA ASN A 331 -10.54 -2.55 -21.10
C ASN A 331 -9.97 -3.74 -20.34
#